data_AF-A0A950AR11-F1
#
_entry.id   AF-A0A950AR11-F1
#
_cell.length_a   1.000
_cell.length_b   1.000
_cell.length_c   1.000
_cell.angle_alpha   90.00
_cell.angle_beta   90.00
_cell.angle_gamma   90.00
#
_symmetry.space_group_name_H-M   'P 1'
#
loop_
_entity.id
_entity.type
_entity.pdbx_description
1 polymer ?
#
loop_
_entity_poly.entity_id
_entity_poly.type
_entity_poly.pdbx_seq_one_letter_code
_entity_poly.pdbx_strand_id
1 'polypeptide(L)'
;MSAGPAFGGIFLDAVLSTQRHKTLRFGVNGVVLGIAVPIPLRPDRYDCLPVLWRASRKKGHTADQSRPHAAAALARLLAEANPERTFWLVGDSAYVNAVTLQGRPKDLQVIGPLPWKAALYE
;
A
#
# COMPACT_ATOMS: atom_id res chain seq x y z
N MET A 1 24.27 3.18 12.53
CA MET A 1 23.18 3.84 11.77
C MET A 1 22.66 2.86 10.74
N SER A 2 21.52 2.23 10.99
CA SER A 2 20.88 1.33 10.02
C SER A 2 20.27 2.17 8.90
N ALA A 3 20.75 1.97 7.67
CA ALA A 3 20.14 2.55 6.49
C ALA A 3 18.85 1.77 6.21
N GLY A 4 17.72 2.27 6.71
CA GLY A 4 16.41 1.76 6.34
C GLY A 4 16.20 1.95 4.82
N PRO A 5 15.48 1.03 4.15
CA PRO A 5 15.27 1.09 2.71
C PRO A 5 14.54 2.39 2.35
N ALA A 6 15.15 3.19 1.48
CA ALA A 6 14.63 4.47 1.04
C ALA A 6 13.54 4.28 -0.02
N PHE A 7 12.38 4.89 0.21
CA PHE A 7 11.19 4.84 -0.64
C PHE A 7 11.33 5.76 -1.87
N GLY A 8 11.29 5.18 -3.07
CA GLY A 8 11.19 5.91 -4.35
C GLY A 8 12.42 6.78 -4.66
N GLY A 9 13.35 6.24 -5.45
CA GLY A 9 14.60 6.90 -5.77
C GLY A 9 15.81 5.97 -5.66
N ILE A 10 16.96 6.54 -5.37
CA ILE A 10 18.21 5.81 -5.21
C ILE A 10 18.19 5.05 -3.87
N PHE A 11 18.28 3.73 -3.93
CA PHE A 11 18.40 2.86 -2.76
C PHE A 11 19.68 2.03 -2.80
N LEU A 12 20.18 1.66 -1.62
CA LEU A 12 21.32 0.77 -1.50
C LEU A 12 20.87 -0.66 -1.78
N ASP A 13 21.50 -1.27 -2.78
CA ASP A 13 21.33 -2.69 -3.04
C ASP A 13 22.19 -3.45 -2.03
N ALA A 14 21.58 -3.95 -0.96
CA ALA A 14 22.29 -4.64 0.12
C ALA A 14 22.95 -5.95 -0.33
N VAL A 15 22.48 -6.56 -1.42
CA VAL A 15 23.03 -7.82 -1.95
C VAL A 15 24.30 -7.54 -2.76
N LEU A 16 24.30 -6.47 -3.55
CA LEU A 16 25.44 -6.10 -4.40
C LEU A 16 26.40 -5.08 -3.74
N SER A 17 26.09 -4.60 -2.54
CA SER A 17 26.93 -3.64 -1.81
C SER A 17 27.86 -4.34 -0.83
N THR A 18 29.10 -3.85 -0.77
CA THR A 18 30.07 -4.21 0.27
C THR A 18 30.33 -3.00 1.18
N GLN A 19 31.06 -3.20 2.29
CA GLN A 19 31.43 -2.06 3.14
C GLN A 19 32.28 -1.01 2.41
N ARG A 20 33.09 -1.45 1.43
CA ARG A 20 34.00 -0.59 0.67
C ARG A 20 33.36 0.00 -0.58
N HIS A 21 32.39 -0.70 -1.19
CA HIS A 21 31.70 -0.27 -2.40
C HIS A 21 30.19 -0.35 -2.24
N LYS A 22 29.54 0.82 -2.23
CA LYS A 22 28.08 0.94 -2.13
C LYS A 22 27.46 0.93 -3.52
N THR A 23 26.72 -0.12 -3.84
CA THR A 23 25.98 -0.23 -5.10
C THR A 23 24.60 0.37 -4.92
N LEU A 24 24.33 1.43 -5.68
CA LEU A 24 23.07 2.15 -5.62
C LEU A 24 22.21 1.80 -6.84
N ARG A 25 20.92 1.55 -6.61
CA ARG A 25 19.93 1.24 -7.64
C ARG A 25 18.80 2.25 -7.62
N PHE A 26 18.17 2.45 -8.76
CA PHE A 26 17.00 3.31 -8.91
C PHE A 26 15.75 2.43 -9.03
N GLY A 27 14.68 2.84 -8.36
CA GLY A 27 13.40 2.14 -8.47
C GLY A 27 12.22 3.07 -8.25
N VAL A 28 11.17 2.82 -9.03
CA VAL A 28 9.85 3.41 -8.78
C VAL A 28 9.27 2.68 -7.59
N ASN A 29 8.90 3.44 -6.56
CA ASN A 29 8.20 2.90 -5.41
C ASN A 29 6.74 3.34 -5.48
N GLY A 30 5.83 2.41 -5.29
CA GLY A 30 4.40 2.66 -5.44
C GLY A 30 3.57 1.61 -4.74
N VAL A 31 2.27 1.83 -4.78
CA VAL A 31 1.25 0.89 -4.32
C VAL A 31 0.43 0.45 -5.52
N VAL A 32 0.13 -0.84 -5.57
CA VAL A 32 -0.84 -1.43 -6.50
C VAL A 32 -2.00 -1.94 -5.67
N LEU A 33 -3.23 -1.59 -6.06
CA LEU A 33 -4.44 -2.16 -5.51
C LEU A 33 -4.95 -3.21 -6.49
N GLY A 34 -5.09 -4.44 -6.02
CA GLY A 34 -5.67 -5.55 -6.77
C GLY A 34 -7.04 -5.94 -6.23
N ILE A 35 -7.90 -6.45 -7.10
CA ILE A 35 -9.18 -7.06 -6.73
C ILE A 35 -9.05 -8.57 -6.88
N ALA A 36 -9.36 -9.29 -5.80
CA ALA A 36 -9.47 -10.74 -5.83
C ALA A 36 -10.78 -11.13 -6.54
N VAL A 37 -10.66 -11.78 -7.69
CA VAL A 37 -11.80 -12.29 -8.46
C VAL A 37 -11.72 -13.82 -8.54
N PRO A 38 -12.86 -14.53 -8.43
CA PRO A 38 -12.86 -15.98 -8.60
C PRO A 38 -12.50 -16.34 -10.04
N ILE A 39 -11.71 -17.40 -10.23
CA ILE A 39 -11.35 -17.87 -11.57
C ILE A 39 -12.56 -18.60 -12.18
N PRO A 40 -13.00 -18.24 -13.40
CA PRO A 40 -14.04 -19.00 -14.09
C PRO A 40 -13.64 -20.47 -14.17
N LEU A 41 -14.56 -21.38 -13.82
CA LEU A 41 -14.36 -22.84 -13.81
C LEU A 41 -13.51 -23.39 -12.64
N ARG A 42 -12.99 -22.55 -11.75
CA ARG A 42 -12.31 -22.96 -10.50
C ARG A 42 -12.64 -22.00 -9.35
N PRO A 43 -13.87 -22.08 -8.79
CA PRO A 43 -14.34 -21.13 -7.77
C PRO A 43 -13.61 -21.24 -6.42
N ASP A 44 -12.84 -22.32 -6.21
CA ASP A 44 -11.95 -22.50 -5.06
C ASP A 44 -10.68 -21.63 -5.14
N ARG A 45 -10.46 -20.96 -6.29
CA ARG A 45 -9.25 -20.18 -6.58
C ARG A 45 -9.63 -18.76 -6.94
N TYR A 46 -8.82 -17.84 -6.43
CA TYR A 46 -8.92 -16.42 -6.74
C TYR A 46 -7.68 -15.98 -7.50
N ASP A 47 -7.89 -15.10 -8.47
CA ASP A 47 -6.82 -14.34 -9.11
C ASP A 47 -6.87 -12.88 -8.63
N CYS A 48 -5.71 -12.27 -8.47
CA CYS A 48 -5.59 -10.89 -8.02
C CYS A 48 -5.33 -9.99 -9.23
N LEU A 49 -6.39 -9.37 -9.75
CA LEU A 49 -6.28 -8.47 -10.89
C LEU A 49 -5.84 -7.08 -10.42
N PRO A 50 -4.66 -6.57 -10.85
CA PRO A 50 -4.26 -5.22 -10.52
C PRO A 50 -5.15 -4.22 -11.25
N VAL A 51 -5.88 -3.38 -10.51
CA VAL A 51 -6.85 -2.43 -11.09
C VAL A 51 -6.40 -0.99 -10.99
N LEU A 52 -5.66 -0.64 -9.94
CA LEU A 52 -5.18 0.72 -9.71
C LEU A 52 -3.75 0.69 -9.23
N TRP A 53 -2.99 1.72 -9.56
CA TRP A 53 -1.64 1.89 -9.07
C TRP A 53 -1.34 3.37 -8.81
N ARG A 54 -0.40 3.63 -7.89
CA ARG A 54 0.07 4.98 -7.62
C ARG A 54 1.53 4.96 -7.16
N ALA A 55 2.37 5.76 -7.81
CA ALA A 55 3.72 6.02 -7.35
C ALA A 55 3.71 6.83 -6.05
N SER A 56 4.54 6.43 -5.09
CA SER A 56 4.78 7.19 -3.86
C SER A 56 5.80 8.29 -4.13
N ARG A 57 5.56 9.50 -3.59
CA ARG A 57 6.49 10.62 -3.71
C ARG A 57 7.32 10.78 -2.44
N LYS A 58 8.58 11.19 -2.62
CA LYS A 58 9.56 11.33 -1.56
C LYS A 58 9.25 12.54 -0.68
N LYS A 59 9.58 12.41 0.61
CA LYS A 59 9.44 13.44 1.64
C LYS A 59 10.20 14.72 1.25
N GLY A 60 9.51 15.87 1.14
CA GLY A 60 10.08 17.17 0.76
C GLY A 60 9.41 17.87 -0.42
N HIS A 61 8.39 17.28 -1.06
CA HIS A 61 7.53 18.00 -2.00
C HIS A 61 6.20 18.34 -1.29
N THR A 62 5.57 19.46 -1.66
CA THR A 62 4.36 20.02 -1.02
C THR A 62 3.15 19.08 -0.93
N ALA A 63 3.22 17.88 -1.51
CA ALA A 63 2.24 16.80 -1.38
C ALA A 63 2.97 15.45 -1.16
N ASP A 64 3.65 15.32 -0.03
CA ASP A 64 4.27 14.08 0.42
C ASP A 64 3.21 12.98 0.64
N GLN A 65 3.05 12.07 -0.33
CA GLN A 65 2.12 10.95 -0.20
C GLN A 65 2.88 9.68 0.18
N SER A 66 2.83 9.30 1.46
CA SER A 66 3.36 8.02 1.94
C SER A 66 2.62 6.83 1.33
N ARG A 67 3.24 5.65 1.28
CA ARG A 67 2.58 4.44 0.74
C ARG A 67 1.22 4.15 1.38
N PRO A 68 1.04 4.24 2.72
CA PRO A 68 -0.29 4.08 3.31
C PRO A 68 -1.31 5.12 2.82
N HIS A 69 -0.91 6.39 2.65
CA HIS A 69 -1.79 7.41 2.07
C HIS A 69 -2.13 7.11 0.60
N ALA A 70 -1.18 6.60 -0.18
CA ALA A 70 -1.43 6.20 -1.55
C ALA A 70 -2.41 5.01 -1.58
N ALA A 71 -2.22 4.00 -0.73
CA ALA A 71 -3.11 2.85 -0.61
C ALA A 71 -4.53 3.26 -0.21
N ALA A 72 -4.68 4.08 0.83
CA ALA A 72 -5.96 4.60 1.29
C ALA A 72 -6.67 5.41 0.19
N ALA A 73 -5.94 6.26 -0.54
CA ALA A 73 -6.51 7.02 -1.65
C ALA A 73 -7.01 6.12 -2.79
N LEU A 74 -6.25 5.07 -3.15
CA LEU A 74 -6.68 4.10 -4.17
C LEU A 74 -7.93 3.32 -3.71
N ALA A 75 -7.96 2.89 -2.46
CA ALA A 75 -9.08 2.13 -1.91
C ALA A 75 -10.36 2.99 -1.81
N ARG A 76 -10.23 4.26 -1.39
CA ARG A 76 -11.35 5.21 -1.38
C ARG A 76 -11.88 5.49 -2.78
N LEU A 77 -10.98 5.74 -3.74
CA LEU A 77 -11.36 5.95 -5.14
C LEU A 77 -12.17 4.77 -5.69
N LEU A 78 -11.78 3.53 -5.36
CA LEU A 78 -12.51 2.34 -5.76
C LEU A 78 -13.91 2.27 -5.13
N ALA A 79 -14.01 2.50 -3.82
CA ALA A 79 -15.29 2.47 -3.10
C ALA A 79 -16.25 3.58 -3.55
N GLU A 80 -15.76 4.82 -3.61
CA GLU A 80 -16.56 6.00 -4.02
C GLU A 80 -17.06 5.90 -5.46
N ALA A 81 -16.29 5.27 -6.35
CA ALA A 81 -16.71 5.04 -7.74
C ALA A 81 -17.77 3.93 -7.89
N ASN A 82 -18.03 3.13 -6.84
CA ASN A 82 -18.92 1.97 -6.87
C ASN A 82 -19.79 1.93 -5.59
N PRO A 83 -20.62 2.96 -5.33
CA PRO A 83 -21.32 3.14 -4.06
C PRO A 83 -22.33 2.02 -3.73
N GLU A 84 -22.76 1.25 -4.72
CA GLU A 84 -23.64 0.09 -4.55
C GLU A 84 -22.92 -1.19 -4.11
N ARG A 85 -21.59 -1.16 -3.98
CA ARG A 85 -20.77 -2.34 -3.67
C ARG A 85 -20.02 -2.16 -2.36
N THR A 86 -19.92 -3.24 -1.59
CA THR A 86 -19.04 -3.31 -0.41
C THR A 86 -17.72 -3.97 -0.77
N PHE A 87 -16.61 -3.33 -0.42
CA PHE A 87 -15.26 -3.86 -0.60
C PHE A 87 -14.64 -4.25 0.73
N TRP A 88 -13.90 -5.36 0.72
CA TRP A 88 -13.08 -5.81 1.85
C TRP A 88 -11.61 -5.61 1.47
N LEU A 89 -11.01 -4.55 1.97
CA LEU A 89 -9.60 -4.24 1.78
C LEU A 89 -8.75 -5.13 2.68
N VAL A 90 -7.94 -5.99 2.07
CA VAL A 90 -7.00 -6.86 2.78
C VAL A 90 -5.60 -6.26 2.72
N GLY A 91 -4.92 -6.17 3.86
CA GLY A 91 -3.55 -5.65 3.94
C GLY A 91 -2.77 -6.17 5.13
N ASP A 92 -1.46 -5.97 5.13
CA ASP A 92 -0.58 -6.27 6.26
C ASP A 92 -0.54 -5.11 7.29
N SER A 93 0.28 -5.24 8.33
CA SER A 93 0.41 -4.23 9.39
C SER A 93 1.03 -2.90 8.91
N ALA A 94 1.65 -2.87 7.73
CA ALA A 94 2.15 -1.62 7.15
C ALA A 94 1.03 -0.81 6.50
N TYR A 95 -0.02 -1.47 6.01
CA TYR A 95 -1.16 -0.83 5.34
C TYR A 95 -2.42 -0.73 6.21
N VAL A 96 -2.60 -1.61 7.20
CA VAL A 96 -3.67 -1.54 8.19
C VAL A 96 -3.24 -0.62 9.33
N ASN A 97 -3.51 0.67 9.17
CA ASN A 97 -3.18 1.71 10.15
C ASN A 97 -4.22 2.84 10.12
N ALA A 98 -4.06 3.84 11.00
CA ALA A 98 -4.98 4.97 11.13
C ALA A 98 -5.34 5.65 9.79
N VAL A 99 -4.40 5.78 8.85
CA VAL A 99 -4.66 6.43 7.54
C VAL A 99 -5.68 5.66 6.70
N THR A 100 -5.62 4.34 6.74
CA THR A 100 -6.53 3.47 5.98
C THR A 100 -7.87 3.28 6.70
N LEU A 101 -7.87 3.42 8.03
CA LEU A 101 -9.04 3.13 8.87
C LEU A 101 -9.89 4.37 9.15
N GLN A 102 -9.28 5.53 9.39
CA GLN A 102 -9.97 6.78 9.69
C GLN A 102 -10.57 7.39 8.42
N GLY A 103 -11.81 7.89 8.52
CA GLY A 103 -12.50 8.55 7.41
C GLY A 103 -12.71 7.65 6.19
N ARG A 104 -12.69 6.32 6.36
CA ARG A 104 -13.01 5.37 5.28
C ARG A 104 -14.51 5.42 4.95
N PRO A 105 -14.89 5.25 3.69
CA PRO A 105 -16.28 5.01 3.30
C PRO A 105 -16.88 3.81 4.06
N LYS A 106 -18.19 3.85 4.36
CA LYS A 106 -18.86 2.82 5.16
C LYS A 106 -18.86 1.45 4.47
N ASP A 107 -18.88 1.48 3.15
CA ASP A 107 -18.81 0.38 2.19
C ASP A 107 -17.39 -0.17 1.98
N LEU A 108 -16.36 0.45 2.57
CA LEU A 108 -14.98 -0.04 2.53
C LEU A 108 -14.59 -0.66 3.87
N GLN A 109 -14.74 -1.97 4.03
CA GLN A 109 -14.27 -2.71 5.22
C GLN A 109 -12.79 -3.06 5.11
N VAL A 110 -12.10 -3.23 6.24
CA VAL A 110 -10.65 -3.51 6.27
C VAL A 110 -10.37 -4.77 7.08
N ILE A 111 -9.56 -5.67 6.53
CA ILE A 111 -9.12 -6.92 7.15
C ILE A 111 -7.59 -6.94 7.18
N GLY A 112 -7.03 -7.21 8.36
CA GLY A 112 -5.61 -7.51 8.53
C GLY A 112 -5.12 -7.24 9.94
N PRO A 113 -3.83 -7.49 10.20
CA PRO A 113 -3.26 -7.31 11.53
C PRO A 113 -3.21 -5.82 11.87
N LEU A 114 -3.92 -5.45 12.94
CA LEU A 114 -3.92 -4.08 13.47
C LEU A 114 -2.79 -3.94 14.51
N PRO A 115 -1.69 -3.24 14.19
CA PRO A 115 -0.62 -3.05 15.16
C PRO A 115 -1.10 -2.15 16.31
N TRP A 116 -0.59 -2.38 17.52
CA TRP A 116 -0.98 -1.62 18.73
C TRP A 116 -0.78 -0.10 18.59
N LYS A 117 0.15 0.32 17.73
CA LYS A 117 0.45 1.72 17.40
C LYS A 117 -0.51 2.34 16.37
N ALA A 118 -1.43 1.59 15.78
CA ALA A 118 -2.45 2.09 14.86
C ALA A 118 -3.61 2.78 15.60
N ALA A 119 -3.34 3.34 16.79
CA ALA A 119 -4.31 3.88 17.73
C ALA A 119 -5.51 4.54 17.02
N LEU A 120 -6.67 3.95 17.22
CA LEU A 120 -7.98 4.46 16.75
C LEU A 120 -8.71 5.25 17.84
N TYR A 121 -8.04 5.49 18.98
CA TYR A 121 -8.57 6.22 20.13
C TYR A 121 -7.93 7.61 20.15
N GLU A 122 -8.74 8.63 20.47
CA GLU A 122 -8.24 9.94 20.91
C GLU A 122 -7.72 9.88 22.36
#